data_AF-A0A2H9MP81-F1
#
_entry.id   AF-A0A2H9MP81-F1
#
_cell.length_a   1.000
_cell.length_b   1.000
_cell.length_c   1.000
_cell.angle_alpha   90.00
_cell.angle_beta   90.00
_cell.angle_gamma   90.00
#
_symmetry.space_group_name_H-M   'P 1'
#
loop_
_entity.id
_entity.type
_entity.pdbx_description
1 polymer ?
#
loop_
_entity_poly.entity_id
_entity_poly.type
_entity_poly.pdbx_seq_one_letter_code
_entity_poly.pdbx_strand_id
1 'polypeptide(L)' 'MAYLAESHIEQAALEILSSMGYETLFGPDIAFDGKMPERKSYRDVVLTDRLERMIDRLNPT' A
#
# COMPACT_ATOMS: atom_id res chain seq x y z
N MET A 1 25.10 1.29 21.72
CA MET A 1 24.85 0.86 20.33
C MET A 1 23.47 1.34 19.94
N ALA A 2 23.32 1.94 18.76
CA ALA A 2 22.00 2.29 18.24
C ALA A 2 21.29 1.01 17.76
N TYR A 3 20.01 0.87 18.13
CA TYR A 3 19.16 -0.25 17.72
C TYR A 3 18.31 0.18 16.54
N LEU A 4 18.43 -0.52 15.42
CA LEU A 4 17.65 -0.26 14.20
C LEU A 4 16.72 -1.46 13.97
N ALA A 5 15.42 -1.24 14.15
CA ALA A 5 14.38 -2.23 13.91
C ALA A 5 13.72 -2.01 12.54
N GLU A 6 13.03 -3.03 12.05
CA GLU A 6 12.18 -2.94 10.85
C GLU A 6 11.16 -1.80 10.95
N SER A 7 10.54 -1.62 12.12
CA SER A 7 9.58 -0.53 12.37
C SER A 7 10.19 0.86 12.20
N HIS A 8 11.49 1.06 12.45
CA HIS A 8 12.14 2.35 12.19
C HIS A 8 12.25 2.63 10.68
N ILE A 9 12.54 1.59 9.89
CA ILE A 9 12.65 1.70 8.44
C ILE A 9 11.27 1.88 7.82
N GLU A 10 10.28 1.13 8.30
CA GLU A 10 8.87 1.28 7.90
C GLU A 10 8.39 2.71 8.15
N GLN A 11 8.60 3.24 9.35
CA GLN A 11 8.18 4.59 9.69
C GLN A 11 8.84 5.66 8.80
N ALA A 12 10.16 5.55 8.57
CA ALA A 12 10.86 6.45 7.66
C ALA A 12 10.32 6.37 6.22
N ALA A 13 10.01 5.16 5.73
CA ALA A 13 9.42 4.99 4.40
C ALA A 13 8.03 5.62 4.29
N LEU A 14 7.18 5.45 5.30
CA LEU A 14 5.86 6.08 5.36
C LEU A 14 5.95 7.61 5.37
N GLU A 15 6.90 8.19 6.12
CA GLU A 15 7.13 9.63 6.16
C GLU A 15 7.57 10.19 4.79
N ILE A 16 8.50 9.52 4.12
CA ILE A 16 8.97 9.90 2.79
C ILE A 16 7.80 9.85 1.79
N LEU A 17 7.04 8.75 1.75
CA LEU A 17 5.93 8.59 0.82
C LEU A 17 4.80 9.60 1.10
N SER A 18 4.47 9.84 2.37
CA SER A 18 3.48 10.85 2.76
C SER A 18 3.91 12.25 2.30
N SER A 19 5.20 12.60 2.41
CA SER A 19 5.74 13.87 1.91
C SER A 19 5.61 14.05 0.40
N MET A 20 5.55 12.95 -0.35
CA MET A 20 5.33 12.94 -1.80
C MET A 20 3.83 12.95 -2.17
N GLY A 21 2.93 12.97 -1.17
CA GLY A 21 1.48 12.98 -1.36
C GLY A 21 0.84 11.60 -1.47
N TYR A 22 1.53 10.52 -1.11
CA TYR A 22 0.93 9.19 -1.05
C TYR A 22 0.06 9.04 0.20
N GLU A 23 -1.09 8.39 0.03
CA GLU A 23 -1.96 7.99 1.12
C GLU A 23 -1.45 6.69 1.76
N THR A 24 -1.42 6.63 3.09
CA THR A 24 -1.09 5.43 3.84
C THR A 24 -2.37 4.72 4.27
N LEU A 25 -2.46 3.41 4.00
CA LEU A 25 -3.57 2.56 4.42
C LEU A 25 -3.10 1.50 5.42
N PHE A 26 -4.00 1.08 6.30
CA PHE A 26 -3.71 0.00 7.23
C PHE A 26 -3.74 -1.35 6.50
N GLY A 27 -2.57 -2.00 6.39
CA GLY A 27 -2.41 -3.25 5.63
C GLY A 27 -3.45 -4.34 5.96
N PRO A 28 -3.75 -4.61 7.24
CA PRO A 28 -4.77 -5.59 7.63
C PRO A 28 -6.19 -5.26 7.18
N ASP A 29 -6.54 -3.98 7.00
CA ASP A 29 -7.88 -3.63 6.52
C ASP A 29 -8.06 -4.01 5.04
N ILE A 30 -6.97 -4.01 4.25
CA ILE A 30 -6.99 -4.32 2.81
C ILE A 30 -6.45 -5.71 2.45
N ALA A 31 -6.09 -6.53 3.45
CA ALA A 31 -5.71 -7.93 3.27
C ALA A 31 -6.88 -8.76 2.73
N PHE A 32 -6.60 -9.98 2.23
CA PHE A 32 -7.64 -10.83 1.63
C PHE A 32 -8.74 -11.25 2.64
N ASP A 33 -8.42 -11.23 3.93
CA ASP A 33 -9.26 -11.51 5.09
C ASP A 33 -9.60 -10.22 5.89
N GLY A 34 -9.30 -9.05 5.31
CA GLY A 34 -9.53 -7.74 5.90
C GLY A 34 -10.97 -7.22 5.76
N LYS A 35 -11.21 -6.03 6.29
CA LYS A 35 -12.54 -5.37 6.24
C LYS A 35 -12.92 -4.90 4.83
N MET A 36 -11.93 -4.49 4.05
CA MET A 36 -12.08 -3.99 2.68
C MET A 36 -11.03 -4.65 1.79
N PRO A 37 -11.17 -5.94 1.49
CA PRO A 37 -10.13 -6.72 0.84
C PRO A 37 -9.81 -6.19 -0.56
N GLU A 38 -8.56 -5.80 -0.77
CA GLU A 38 -8.04 -5.41 -2.09
C GLU A 38 -6.93 -6.35 -2.58
N ARG A 39 -6.36 -7.15 -1.68
CA ARG A 39 -5.42 -8.23 -2.00
C ARG A 39 -6.18 -9.54 -2.13
N LYS A 40 -5.71 -10.42 -3.01
CA LYS A 40 -6.21 -11.81 -3.14
C LYS A 40 -5.37 -12.78 -2.29
N SER A 41 -4.15 -12.36 -1.89
CA SER A 41 -3.20 -13.12 -1.08
C SER A 41 -2.23 -12.19 -0.34
N TYR A 42 -1.66 -12.62 0.80
CA TYR A 42 -0.56 -11.88 1.46
C TYR A 42 0.71 -11.78 0.60
N ARG A 43 0.83 -12.59 -0.46
CA ARG A 43 1.95 -12.53 -1.42
C ARG A 43 1.81 -11.43 -2.47
N ASP A 44 0.63 -10.81 -2.57
CA ASP A 44 0.38 -9.78 -3.57
C ASP A 44 1.11 -8.50 -3.19
N VAL A 45 1.98 -8.04 -4.09
CA VAL A 45 2.78 -6.81 -3.93
C VAL A 45 2.15 -5.60 -4.61
N VAL A 46 1.10 -5.80 -5.40
CA VAL A 46 0.36 -4.76 -6.12
C VAL A 46 -1.15 -5.01 -5.96
N LEU A 47 -1.92 -3.93 -5.85
CA LEU A 47 -3.39 -3.98 -5.83
C LEU A 47 -3.92 -3.95 -7.28
N THR A 48 -3.94 -5.11 -7.94
CA THR A 48 -4.23 -5.21 -9.38
C THR A 48 -5.54 -4.55 -9.78
N ASP A 49 -6.64 -4.87 -9.08
CA ASP A 49 -7.97 -4.34 -9.42
C ASP A 49 -8.07 -2.81 -9.21
N ARG A 50 -7.27 -2.23 -8.31
CA ARG A 50 -7.16 -0.77 -8.15
C ARG A 50 -6.33 -0.17 -9.29
N LEU A 51 -5.21 -0.82 -9.65
CA LEU A 51 -4.33 -0.37 -10.71
C LEU A 51 -5.04 -0.32 -12.06
N GLU A 52 -5.75 -1.39 -12.44
CA GLU A 52 -6.52 -1.48 -13.68
C GLU A 52 -7.56 -0.37 -13.77
N ARG A 53 -8.37 -0.18 -12.72
CA ARG A 53 -9.37 0.92 -12.66
C ARG A 53 -8.75 2.31 -12.86
N MET A 54 -7.54 2.53 -12.35
CA MET A 54 -6.86 3.80 -12.51
C MET A 54 -6.28 3.97 -13.93
N ILE A 55 -5.77 2.89 -14.54
CA ILE A 55 -5.32 2.89 -15.94
C ILE A 55 -6.50 3.21 -16.87
N ASP A 56 -7.65 2.56 -16.67
CA ASP A 56 -8.86 2.80 -17.45
C ASP A 56 -9.33 4.26 -17.34
N ARG A 57 -9.31 4.80 -16.12
CA ARG A 57 -9.65 6.21 -15.88
C ARG A 57 -8.70 7.18 -16.57
N LEU A 58 -7.40 6.85 -16.62
CA LEU A 58 -6.38 7.70 -17.25
C LEU A 58 -6.43 7.61 -18.78
N ASN A 59 -6.94 6.51 -19.35
CA ASN A 59 -7.02 6.26 -20.79
C ASN A 59 -8.47 6.03 -21.27
N PRO A 60 -9.36 7.03 -21.17
CA PRO A 60 -10.73 6.89 -21.65
C PRO A 60 -10.78 6.80 -23.18
N THR A 61 -11.42 5.76 -23.72
CA THR A 61 -11.76 5.59 -25.14
C THR A 61 -12.91 6.47 -25.60
#